data_AF-A0A9D5ERV5-F1
#
_entry.id   AF-A0A9D5ERV5-F1
#
_cell.length_a   1.000
_cell.length_b   1.000
_cell.length_c   1.000
_cell.angle_alpha   90.00
_cell.angle_beta   90.00
_cell.angle_gamma   90.00
#
_symmetry.space_group_name_H-M   'P 1'
#
loop_
_entity.id
_entity.type
_entity.pdbx_description
1 polymer ?
#
loop_
_entity_poly.entity_id
_entity_poly.type
_entity_poly.pdbx_seq_one_letter_code
_entity_poly.pdbx_strand_id
1 'polypeptide(L)'
;MIALMRFVCFTSCVILLLTSALGNAQKPEPSISESVKAEDADQILLDLITTADGFNDKAFARGEYKHVRTAFSRYFEAKHGPSLKARLGADAAPVFEFLAENAEVRETLFTAIDPVDDDPAAVMSVFRDLWKADSDAVKKNDELAVAISVVWDNPRGSYDYRQHQSRTRSTLPDGVMKIGPIENFRYALDRQAKLKGPQQQVPWEFLVHTVNHRTPIDERDWAATNYLKRRISIGTCYKDIEYDNVMLQTQSKVCKLNDKAYTLANIKQFGGVCAMQADFAARVAKSIGVPAEYITGEANSGALHAWVMWAEVKAVNKDAVTFTLESYGRYNLDHYYVGTLTDPKSGKTITDRDLERRLTAVGNSPQNSRQADLLMRAYPIIRSNKELTAKQQATYLNRVLALYPMCGAAWQEFAALYKAGTLTSSQDATALVNKAVNTFVKFPDFSWSITDDLLTPQKDKLTRTGVFVRLVASYELLGRPDLACQGRLKLVEYLIDAKDFKPAFDGLAYTVRKFPDEGRYIPKMITRMQEVAKDIKGGDNLMAKFYLEILPKVPVRRGDMVSDYCVKLHEQALAYLKDANHPKEAAIVEQSLARVKAGKAP
;
A
#
# COMPACT_ATOMS: atom_id res chain seq x y z
N MET A 1 -32.85 39.02 17.29
CA MET A 1 -34.05 38.30 16.83
C MET A 1 -33.78 36.80 17.05
N ILE A 2 -34.04 36.27 18.24
CA ILE A 2 -35.29 35.55 18.68
C ILE A 2 -35.48 34.29 17.82
N ALA A 3 -35.50 33.02 18.29
CA ALA A 3 -35.67 32.36 19.60
C ALA A 3 -34.86 31.01 19.56
N LEU A 4 -34.33 30.36 20.60
CA LEU A 4 -34.73 30.00 21.98
C LEU A 4 -35.81 28.89 22.10
N MET A 5 -35.42 27.67 22.53
CA MET A 5 -36.02 26.82 23.60
C MET A 5 -35.53 25.35 23.48
N ARG A 6 -34.76 24.84 24.47
CA ARG A 6 -35.13 24.05 25.70
C ARG A 6 -35.40 22.55 25.42
N PHE A 7 -34.50 21.65 25.84
CA PHE A 7 -34.43 20.91 27.13
C PHE A 7 -35.54 19.87 27.32
N VAL A 8 -35.18 18.60 27.60
CA VAL A 8 -35.67 17.74 28.71
C VAL A 8 -34.92 16.40 28.72
N CYS A 9 -34.30 16.09 29.88
CA CYS A 9 -33.84 14.77 30.32
C CYS A 9 -35.03 13.89 30.73
N PHE A 10 -34.92 12.56 30.56
CA PHE A 10 -35.72 11.61 31.33
C PHE A 10 -34.87 10.45 31.84
N THR A 11 -34.71 10.42 33.16
CA THR A 11 -34.34 9.27 34.01
C THR A 11 -35.62 8.64 34.55
N SER A 12 -35.70 7.30 34.60
CA SER A 12 -36.45 6.45 35.56
C SER A 12 -36.36 4.99 35.06
N CYS A 13 -35.81 4.00 35.77
CA CYS A 13 -36.19 3.38 37.06
C CYS A 13 -37.50 2.56 36.99
N VAL A 14 -37.38 1.22 36.87
CA VAL A 14 -38.41 0.19 37.20
C VAL A 14 -37.62 -1.11 37.53
N ILE A 15 -37.39 -1.44 38.81
CA ILE A 15 -38.16 -2.34 39.70
C ILE A 15 -38.06 -3.84 39.35
N LEU A 16 -37.43 -4.57 40.29
CA LEU A 16 -37.40 -6.02 40.47
C LEU A 16 -38.81 -6.62 40.57
N LEU A 17 -39.02 -7.78 39.95
CA LEU A 17 -39.95 -8.79 40.44
C LEU A 17 -39.28 -10.17 40.38
N LEU A 18 -39.06 -10.73 41.57
CA LEU A 18 -38.72 -12.13 41.84
C LEU A 18 -39.97 -12.99 41.67
N THR A 19 -39.86 -14.09 40.92
CA THR A 19 -40.69 -15.29 41.13
C THR A 19 -39.81 -16.52 41.01
N SER A 20 -39.77 -17.26 42.12
CA SER A 20 -39.14 -18.56 42.30
C SER A 20 -39.96 -19.67 41.65
N ALA A 21 -39.29 -20.56 40.92
CA ALA A 21 -39.80 -21.90 40.65
C ALA A 21 -38.63 -22.89 40.71
N LEU A 22 -38.62 -23.67 41.79
CA LEU A 22 -37.77 -24.83 41.99
C LEU A 22 -38.21 -25.95 41.04
N GLY A 23 -37.27 -26.54 40.31
CA GLY A 23 -37.51 -27.70 39.46
C GLY A 23 -36.22 -28.45 39.13
N ASN A 24 -35.97 -29.52 39.87
CA ASN A 24 -35.06 -30.66 39.62
C ASN A 24 -33.78 -30.43 38.79
N ALA A 25 -32.66 -30.30 39.50
CA ALA A 25 -31.33 -30.46 38.97
C ALA A 25 -31.05 -31.93 38.61
N GLN A 26 -31.05 -32.25 37.32
CA GLN A 26 -30.45 -33.46 36.79
C GLN A 26 -29.01 -33.14 36.41
N LYS A 27 -28.06 -33.82 37.06
CA LYS A 27 -26.62 -33.68 36.89
C LYS A 27 -26.25 -33.96 35.41
N PRO A 28 -25.65 -33.01 34.66
CA PRO A 28 -24.97 -33.36 33.42
C PRO A 28 -23.57 -33.88 33.77
N GLU A 29 -23.25 -35.05 33.21
CA GLU A 29 -21.89 -35.59 33.13
C GLU A 29 -20.92 -34.58 32.48
N PRO A 30 -19.62 -34.65 32.80
CA PRO A 30 -18.65 -33.69 32.27
C PRO A 30 -18.46 -33.90 30.76
N SER A 31 -18.96 -32.95 29.96
CA SER A 31 -18.64 -32.90 28.54
C SER A 31 -17.18 -32.49 28.38
N ILE A 32 -16.39 -33.42 27.84
CA ILE A 32 -15.02 -33.18 27.39
C ILE A 32 -15.04 -32.18 26.24
N SER A 33 -14.63 -30.94 26.51
CA SER A 33 -13.95 -30.12 25.52
C SER A 33 -12.98 -29.18 26.26
N GLU A 34 -11.80 -29.70 26.59
CA GLU A 34 -10.67 -28.83 26.90
C GLU A 34 -10.29 -28.10 25.62
N SER A 35 -10.86 -26.92 25.42
CA SER A 35 -10.26 -25.91 24.56
C SER A 35 -8.86 -25.65 25.11
N VAL A 36 -7.82 -25.94 24.32
CA VAL A 36 -6.46 -25.45 24.55
C VAL A 36 -6.57 -23.94 24.82
N LYS A 37 -6.12 -23.48 26.00
CA LYS A 37 -6.22 -22.05 26.33
C LYS A 37 -5.32 -21.28 25.38
N ALA A 38 -5.64 -20.01 25.07
CA ALA A 38 -4.81 -19.20 24.17
C ALA A 38 -3.34 -19.11 24.62
N GLU A 39 -3.10 -19.18 25.93
CA GLU A 39 -1.76 -19.24 26.55
C GLU A 39 -0.98 -20.51 26.14
N ASP A 40 -1.65 -21.65 25.99
CA ASP A 40 -1.03 -22.92 25.59
C ASP A 40 -0.63 -22.91 24.10
N ALA A 41 -1.38 -22.18 23.25
CA ALA A 41 -1.04 -22.02 21.83
C ALA A 41 0.21 -21.15 21.65
N ASP A 42 0.29 -20.03 22.38
CA ASP A 42 1.43 -19.11 22.34
C ASP A 42 2.74 -19.81 22.75
N GLN A 43 2.67 -20.83 23.60
CA GLN A 43 3.82 -21.64 24.02
C GLN A 43 4.55 -22.29 22.83
N ILE A 44 3.84 -22.67 21.75
CA ILE A 44 4.45 -23.24 20.54
C ILE A 44 5.46 -22.25 19.91
N LEU A 45 5.12 -20.97 19.89
CA LEU A 45 6.00 -19.92 19.35
C LEU A 45 7.12 -19.56 20.34
N LEU A 46 6.82 -19.59 21.64
CA LEU A 46 7.82 -19.37 22.68
C LEU A 46 8.91 -20.45 22.61
N ASP A 47 8.53 -21.73 22.49
CA ASP A 47 9.47 -22.86 22.38
C ASP A 47 10.27 -22.83 21.07
N LEU A 48 9.65 -22.39 19.98
CA LEU A 48 10.33 -22.21 18.70
C LEU A 48 11.42 -21.14 18.81
N ILE A 49 11.10 -20.00 19.41
CA ILE A 49 11.89 -18.77 19.26
C ILE A 49 12.82 -18.52 20.46
N THR A 50 12.56 -19.12 21.62
CA THR A 50 13.31 -18.89 22.85
C THR A 50 13.91 -20.16 23.42
N THR A 51 14.99 -20.01 24.18
CA THR A 51 15.63 -21.05 24.99
C THR A 51 15.82 -20.52 26.41
N ALA A 52 16.32 -21.36 27.32
CA ALA A 52 16.69 -20.92 28.67
C ALA A 52 17.71 -19.77 28.66
N ASP A 53 18.60 -19.75 27.66
CA ASP A 53 19.72 -18.80 27.55
C ASP A 53 19.43 -17.59 26.63
N GLY A 54 18.22 -17.48 26.07
CA GLY A 54 17.82 -16.35 25.22
C GLY A 54 17.00 -16.74 24.01
N PHE A 55 17.42 -16.31 22.83
CA PHE A 55 16.72 -16.59 21.57
C PHE A 55 17.32 -17.83 20.89
N ASN A 56 16.47 -18.70 20.38
CA ASN A 56 16.86 -19.89 19.62
C ASN A 56 17.45 -19.48 18.26
N ASP A 57 18.78 -19.59 18.10
CA ASP A 57 19.48 -19.23 16.87
C ASP A 57 18.95 -19.96 15.62
N LYS A 58 18.46 -21.19 15.79
CA LYS A 58 17.89 -21.98 14.69
C LYS A 58 16.67 -21.31 14.08
N ALA A 59 15.80 -20.69 14.88
CA ALA A 59 14.61 -20.00 14.36
C ALA A 59 14.95 -18.82 13.44
N PHE A 60 16.14 -18.23 13.59
CA PHE A 60 16.62 -17.09 12.80
C PHE A 60 17.62 -17.49 11.71
N ALA A 61 17.97 -18.77 11.60
CA ALA A 61 18.91 -19.24 10.59
C ALA A 61 18.23 -19.35 9.21
N ARG A 62 19.01 -19.06 8.15
CA ARG A 62 18.56 -19.27 6.77
C ARG A 62 18.38 -20.77 6.52
N GLY A 63 17.37 -21.12 5.73
CA GLY A 63 17.04 -22.52 5.41
C GLY A 63 16.12 -23.21 6.42
N GLU A 64 15.78 -22.55 7.53
CA GLU A 64 14.89 -23.10 8.57
C GLU A 64 13.41 -22.72 8.35
N TYR A 65 13.08 -22.10 7.21
CA TYR A 65 11.72 -21.66 6.90
C TYR A 65 10.70 -22.79 7.03
N LYS A 66 11.01 -24.02 6.57
CA LYS A 66 10.09 -25.15 6.71
C LYS A 66 9.76 -25.44 8.18
N HIS A 67 10.77 -25.46 9.04
CA HIS A 67 10.59 -25.70 10.47
C HIS A 67 9.75 -24.59 11.12
N VAL A 68 10.05 -23.33 10.80
CA VAL A 68 9.29 -22.17 11.29
C VAL A 68 7.84 -22.21 10.79
N ARG A 69 7.63 -22.47 9.49
CA ARG A 69 6.29 -22.56 8.88
C ARG A 69 5.44 -23.65 9.52
N THR A 70 6.01 -24.84 9.77
CA THR A 70 5.30 -25.92 10.49
C THR A 70 4.88 -25.49 11.90
N ALA A 71 5.75 -24.82 12.65
CA ALA A 71 5.42 -24.34 13.99
C ALA A 71 4.30 -23.28 13.97
N PHE A 72 4.36 -22.34 13.02
CA PHE A 72 3.30 -21.33 12.86
C PHE A 72 1.97 -21.93 12.42
N SER A 73 1.98 -22.96 11.56
CA SER A 73 0.77 -23.70 11.18
C SER A 73 0.12 -24.37 12.40
N ARG A 74 0.92 -25.01 13.27
CA ARG A 74 0.41 -25.60 14.53
C ARG A 74 -0.11 -24.55 15.50
N TYR A 75 0.62 -23.44 15.67
CA TYR A 75 0.18 -22.30 16.48
C TYR A 75 -1.17 -21.76 16.00
N PHE A 76 -1.30 -21.52 14.70
CA PHE A 76 -2.55 -21.01 14.12
C PHE A 76 -3.70 -21.98 14.33
N GLU A 77 -3.48 -23.27 14.09
CA GLU A 77 -4.47 -24.33 14.32
C GLU A 77 -4.88 -24.42 15.79
N ALA A 78 -3.94 -24.35 16.73
CA ALA A 78 -4.23 -24.37 18.16
C ALA A 78 -5.04 -23.14 18.59
N LYS A 79 -4.67 -21.96 18.10
CA LYS A 79 -5.28 -20.68 18.51
C LYS A 79 -6.65 -20.43 17.88
N HIS A 80 -6.81 -20.76 16.61
CA HIS A 80 -8.01 -20.44 15.84
C HIS A 80 -8.85 -21.68 15.52
N GLY A 81 -8.29 -22.89 15.57
CA GLY A 81 -8.98 -24.14 15.22
C GLY A 81 -10.38 -24.31 15.81
N PRO A 82 -10.63 -24.01 17.10
CA PRO A 82 -11.97 -24.08 17.66
C PRO A 82 -12.99 -23.19 16.93
N SER A 83 -12.65 -21.93 16.64
CA SER A 83 -13.57 -21.01 15.94
C SER A 83 -13.73 -21.37 14.47
N LEU A 84 -12.66 -21.85 13.83
CA LEU A 84 -12.72 -22.36 12.45
C LEU A 84 -13.66 -23.57 12.36
N LYS A 85 -13.49 -24.55 13.26
CA LYS A 85 -14.36 -25.74 13.31
C LYS A 85 -15.82 -25.36 13.57
N ALA A 86 -16.08 -24.42 14.48
CA ALA A 86 -17.42 -23.91 14.73
C ALA A 86 -18.05 -23.26 13.47
N ARG A 87 -17.29 -22.46 12.71
CA ARG A 87 -17.74 -21.86 11.45
C ARG A 87 -17.97 -22.88 10.33
N LEU A 88 -17.12 -23.92 10.28
CA LEU A 88 -17.21 -24.95 9.25
C LEU A 88 -18.37 -25.93 9.51
N GLY A 89 -18.80 -26.12 10.75
CA GLY A 89 -19.90 -26.99 11.11
C GLY A 89 -19.61 -28.45 10.72
N ALA A 90 -20.54 -29.09 10.01
CA ALA A 90 -20.39 -30.48 9.56
C ALA A 90 -19.17 -30.71 8.64
N ASP A 91 -18.68 -29.66 7.97
CA ASP A 91 -17.52 -29.74 7.08
C ASP A 91 -16.19 -29.67 7.83
N ALA A 92 -16.20 -29.36 9.14
CA ALA A 92 -14.98 -29.17 9.90
C ALA A 92 -14.09 -30.42 9.90
N ALA A 93 -14.64 -31.58 10.29
CA ALA A 93 -13.88 -32.82 10.35
C ALA A 93 -13.22 -33.20 9.02
N PRO A 94 -13.95 -33.30 7.89
CA PRO A 94 -13.34 -33.71 6.62
C PRO A 94 -12.37 -32.68 6.04
N VAL A 95 -12.60 -31.37 6.24
CA VAL A 95 -11.64 -30.33 5.79
C VAL A 95 -10.34 -30.42 6.59
N PHE A 96 -10.41 -30.60 7.92
CA PHE A 96 -9.21 -30.73 8.74
C PHE A 96 -8.48 -32.06 8.52
N GLU A 97 -9.19 -33.14 8.23
CA GLU A 97 -8.60 -34.42 7.80
C GLU A 97 -7.82 -34.25 6.48
N PHE A 98 -8.43 -33.62 5.48
CA PHE A 98 -7.73 -33.27 4.23
C PHE A 98 -6.48 -32.42 4.48
N LEU A 99 -6.56 -31.42 5.34
CA LEU A 99 -5.40 -30.57 5.67
C LEU A 99 -4.30 -31.34 6.43
N ALA A 100 -4.66 -32.29 7.29
CA ALA A 100 -3.71 -33.13 8.00
C ALA A 100 -2.95 -34.06 7.04
N GLU A 101 -3.64 -34.62 6.04
CA GLU A 101 -3.05 -35.47 5.00
C GLU A 101 -2.21 -34.67 3.98
N ASN A 102 -2.45 -33.36 3.86
CA ASN A 102 -1.81 -32.49 2.88
C ASN A 102 -1.08 -31.33 3.55
N ALA A 103 0.00 -31.65 4.28
CA ALA A 103 0.74 -30.71 5.12
C ALA A 103 1.22 -29.44 4.41
N GLU A 104 1.68 -29.53 3.15
CA GLU A 104 2.10 -28.34 2.38
C GLU A 104 0.93 -27.37 2.14
N VAL A 105 -0.27 -27.89 1.82
CA VAL A 105 -1.49 -27.08 1.63
C VAL A 105 -1.87 -26.41 2.94
N ARG A 106 -1.89 -27.17 4.04
CA ARG A 106 -2.21 -26.64 5.38
C ARG A 106 -1.23 -25.57 5.83
N GLU A 107 0.06 -25.83 5.70
CA GLU A 107 1.09 -24.91 6.14
C GLU A 107 1.07 -23.62 5.32
N THR A 108 0.87 -23.71 4.00
CA THR A 108 0.76 -22.53 3.13
C THR A 108 -0.49 -21.73 3.44
N LEU A 109 -1.66 -22.38 3.58
CA LEU A 109 -2.91 -21.72 3.94
C LEU A 109 -2.83 -21.02 5.30
N PHE A 110 -2.43 -21.73 6.35
CA PHE A 110 -2.44 -21.19 7.71
C PHE A 110 -1.40 -20.09 7.92
N THR A 111 -0.30 -20.10 7.15
CA THR A 111 0.69 -19.02 7.22
C THR A 111 0.39 -17.86 6.26
N ALA A 112 -0.44 -18.05 5.24
CA ALA A 112 -0.97 -16.95 4.42
C ALA A 112 -1.99 -16.10 5.18
N ILE A 113 -2.79 -16.71 6.06
CA ILE A 113 -3.77 -16.02 6.91
C ILE A 113 -3.05 -15.13 7.93
N ASP A 114 -3.39 -13.85 7.91
CA ASP A 114 -2.97 -12.85 8.88
C ASP A 114 -4.18 -12.34 9.65
N PRO A 115 -4.44 -12.78 10.89
CA PRO A 115 -5.60 -12.35 11.66
C PRO A 115 -5.68 -10.83 11.94
N VAL A 116 -4.63 -10.06 11.64
CA VAL A 116 -4.67 -8.59 11.70
C VAL A 116 -5.43 -7.99 10.52
N ASP A 117 -5.40 -8.65 9.37
CA ASP A 117 -5.92 -8.14 8.09
C ASP A 117 -7.07 -8.97 7.53
N ASP A 118 -7.06 -10.28 7.79
CA ASP A 118 -8.01 -11.25 7.27
C ASP A 118 -9.02 -11.67 8.36
N ASP A 119 -10.16 -12.21 7.94
CA ASP A 119 -11.05 -12.98 8.82
C ASP A 119 -10.75 -14.48 8.65
N PRO A 120 -10.05 -15.14 9.62
CA PRO A 120 -9.69 -16.55 9.50
C PRO A 120 -10.87 -17.48 9.21
N ALA A 121 -12.04 -17.20 9.78
CA ALA A 121 -13.23 -18.03 9.62
C ALA A 121 -13.86 -17.84 8.23
N ALA A 122 -13.82 -16.62 7.69
CA ALA A 122 -14.23 -16.34 6.32
C ALA A 122 -13.26 -16.95 5.30
N VAL A 123 -11.94 -16.83 5.49
CA VAL A 123 -10.92 -17.48 4.65
C VAL A 123 -11.18 -18.99 4.60
N MET A 124 -11.36 -19.62 5.77
CA MET A 124 -11.64 -21.06 5.83
C MET A 124 -12.97 -21.44 5.19
N SER A 125 -13.97 -20.55 5.20
CA SER A 125 -15.23 -20.78 4.50
C SER A 125 -15.02 -20.81 2.99
N VAL A 126 -14.27 -19.86 2.44
CA VAL A 126 -13.90 -19.82 1.02
C VAL A 126 -13.10 -21.07 0.65
N PHE A 127 -12.08 -21.43 1.43
CA PHE A 127 -11.26 -22.62 1.18
C PHE A 127 -12.10 -23.90 1.16
N ARG A 128 -13.03 -24.06 2.13
CA ARG A 128 -13.96 -25.19 2.19
C ARG A 128 -14.88 -25.25 0.97
N ASP A 129 -15.33 -24.11 0.46
CA ASP A 129 -16.16 -24.06 -0.75
C ASP A 129 -15.36 -24.49 -2.01
N LEU A 130 -14.08 -24.10 -2.10
CA LEU A 130 -13.18 -24.57 -3.16
C LEU A 130 -12.91 -26.09 -3.05
N TRP A 131 -12.64 -26.57 -1.83
CA TRP A 131 -12.40 -27.99 -1.55
C TRP A 131 -13.61 -28.85 -1.88
N LYS A 132 -14.83 -28.40 -1.55
CA LYS A 132 -16.08 -29.07 -1.94
C LYS A 132 -16.29 -29.10 -3.44
N ALA A 133 -15.84 -28.07 -4.14
CA ALA A 133 -15.99 -28.01 -5.59
C ALA A 133 -15.06 -29.01 -6.28
N ASP A 134 -13.79 -29.11 -5.85
CA ASP A 134 -12.81 -30.08 -6.35
C ASP A 134 -11.58 -30.15 -5.41
N SER A 135 -11.55 -31.15 -4.52
CA SER A 135 -10.47 -31.34 -3.54
C SER A 135 -9.12 -31.70 -4.19
N ASP A 136 -9.15 -32.45 -5.30
CA ASP A 136 -7.95 -32.84 -6.03
C ASP A 136 -7.33 -31.64 -6.73
N ALA A 137 -8.17 -30.75 -7.29
CA ALA A 137 -7.70 -29.51 -7.88
C ALA A 137 -7.12 -28.56 -6.83
N VAL A 138 -7.72 -28.46 -5.63
CA VAL A 138 -7.16 -27.69 -4.51
C VAL A 138 -5.77 -28.21 -4.14
N LYS A 139 -5.60 -29.53 -4.03
CA LYS A 139 -4.30 -30.14 -3.74
C LYS A 139 -3.24 -29.84 -4.81
N LYS A 140 -3.62 -29.87 -6.09
CA LYS A 140 -2.71 -29.65 -7.22
C LYS A 140 -2.40 -28.17 -7.48
N ASN A 141 -3.25 -27.26 -7.00
CA ASN A 141 -3.17 -25.82 -7.24
C ASN A 141 -3.35 -25.06 -5.92
N ASP A 142 -2.60 -25.46 -4.91
CA ASP A 142 -2.70 -24.97 -3.54
C ASP A 142 -2.41 -23.46 -3.44
N GLU A 143 -1.38 -22.97 -4.11
CA GLU A 143 -1.07 -21.52 -4.21
C GLU A 143 -2.26 -20.70 -4.75
N LEU A 144 -2.99 -21.24 -5.73
CA LEU A 144 -4.18 -20.59 -6.29
C LEU A 144 -5.36 -20.64 -5.32
N ALA A 145 -5.60 -21.79 -4.68
CA ALA A 145 -6.65 -21.94 -3.69
C ALA A 145 -6.43 -21.00 -2.48
N VAL A 146 -5.17 -20.88 -2.02
CA VAL A 146 -4.77 -19.95 -0.95
C VAL A 146 -5.00 -18.51 -1.38
N ALA A 147 -4.52 -18.10 -2.56
CA ALA A 147 -4.70 -16.74 -3.06
C ALA A 147 -6.18 -16.33 -3.16
N ILE A 148 -7.04 -17.23 -3.63
CA ILE A 148 -8.50 -16.97 -3.68
C ILE A 148 -9.06 -16.86 -2.26
N SER A 149 -8.66 -17.75 -1.35
CA SER A 149 -9.20 -17.78 0.00
C SER A 149 -8.90 -16.50 0.79
N VAL A 150 -7.69 -15.93 0.65
CA VAL A 150 -7.26 -14.70 1.37
C VAL A 150 -7.62 -13.39 0.66
N VAL A 151 -8.22 -13.44 -0.53
CA VAL A 151 -8.71 -12.25 -1.26
C VAL A 151 -10.21 -12.09 -1.09
N TRP A 152 -10.93 -13.22 -1.02
CA TRP A 152 -12.39 -13.26 -1.06
C TRP A 152 -13.04 -13.44 0.31
N ASP A 153 -12.24 -13.50 1.38
CA ASP A 153 -12.73 -13.37 2.76
C ASP A 153 -13.18 -11.93 3.07
N ASN A 154 -12.55 -10.95 2.42
CA ASN A 154 -12.84 -9.52 2.58
C ASN A 154 -13.41 -8.93 1.28
N PRO A 155 -14.63 -8.35 1.29
CA PRO A 155 -15.23 -7.77 0.08
C PRO A 155 -14.41 -6.61 -0.52
N ARG A 156 -13.56 -5.95 0.28
CA ARG A 156 -12.64 -4.90 -0.18
C ARG A 156 -11.42 -5.43 -0.93
N GLY A 157 -11.09 -6.71 -0.80
CA GLY A 157 -9.97 -7.34 -1.50
C GLY A 157 -10.24 -7.50 -3.01
N SER A 158 -11.51 -7.70 -3.38
CA SER A 158 -11.92 -7.79 -4.78
C SER A 158 -11.95 -6.41 -5.46
N TYR A 159 -11.29 -6.28 -6.61
CA TYR A 159 -11.34 -5.08 -7.44
C TYR A 159 -12.75 -4.84 -7.98
N ASP A 160 -13.30 -3.68 -7.61
CA ASP A 160 -14.65 -3.25 -7.92
C ASP A 160 -14.66 -2.07 -8.90
N TYR A 161 -14.95 -2.36 -10.18
CA TYR A 161 -15.01 -1.37 -11.24
C TYR A 161 -16.39 -0.70 -11.39
N ARG A 162 -17.37 -0.94 -10.48
CA ARG A 162 -18.70 -0.32 -10.56
C ARG A 162 -18.64 1.21 -10.51
N GLN A 163 -17.64 1.78 -9.85
CA GLN A 163 -17.42 3.23 -9.85
C GLN A 163 -17.04 3.76 -11.24
N HIS A 164 -16.29 2.98 -12.03
CA HIS A 164 -15.98 3.34 -13.41
C HIS A 164 -17.23 3.27 -14.30
N GLN A 165 -18.03 2.21 -14.16
CA GLN A 165 -19.31 2.08 -14.85
C GLN A 165 -20.28 3.24 -14.52
N SER A 166 -20.39 3.62 -13.24
CA SER A 166 -21.21 4.76 -12.82
C SER A 166 -20.71 6.07 -13.42
N ARG A 167 -19.38 6.29 -13.40
CA ARG A 167 -18.75 7.48 -13.98
C ARG A 167 -19.01 7.61 -15.48
N THR A 168 -19.04 6.49 -16.22
CA THR A 168 -19.34 6.50 -17.66
C THR A 168 -20.83 6.49 -17.98
N ARG A 169 -21.71 6.40 -16.97
CA ARG A 169 -23.17 6.25 -17.12
C ARG A 169 -23.54 5.04 -18.00
N SER A 170 -22.73 4.00 -17.90
CA SER A 170 -22.95 2.72 -18.59
C SER A 170 -23.92 1.86 -17.80
N THR A 171 -24.34 0.71 -18.34
CA THR A 171 -25.04 -0.32 -17.56
C THR A 171 -24.03 -1.36 -17.06
N LEU A 172 -24.21 -1.85 -15.84
CA LEU A 172 -23.37 -2.93 -15.31
C LEU A 172 -23.77 -4.27 -15.97
N PRO A 173 -22.83 -5.07 -16.49
CA PRO A 173 -23.17 -6.38 -17.05
C PRO A 173 -23.79 -7.34 -16.01
N ASP A 174 -24.73 -8.19 -16.41
CA ASP A 174 -25.42 -9.13 -15.49
C ASP A 174 -24.48 -10.17 -14.86
N GLY A 175 -23.36 -10.48 -15.52
CA GLY A 175 -22.40 -11.47 -15.08
C GLY A 175 -21.53 -11.03 -13.90
N VAL A 176 -21.41 -9.73 -13.63
CA VAL A 176 -20.41 -9.19 -12.69
C VAL A 176 -20.60 -9.74 -11.28
N MET A 177 -21.84 -9.73 -10.78
CA MET A 177 -22.12 -10.18 -9.41
C MET A 177 -22.12 -11.71 -9.27
N LYS A 178 -22.06 -12.45 -10.38
CA LYS A 178 -21.96 -13.92 -10.40
C LYS A 178 -20.52 -14.41 -10.29
N ILE A 179 -19.53 -13.53 -10.48
CA ILE A 179 -18.12 -13.89 -10.34
C ILE A 179 -17.72 -13.78 -8.87
N GLY A 180 -17.52 -14.94 -8.25
CA GLY A 180 -17.02 -15.09 -6.88
C GLY A 180 -15.71 -15.90 -6.84
N PRO A 181 -15.37 -16.44 -5.65
CA PRO A 181 -14.16 -17.24 -5.48
C PRO A 181 -14.18 -18.53 -6.32
N ILE A 182 -15.30 -19.25 -6.35
CA ILE A 182 -15.44 -20.51 -7.09
C ILE A 182 -15.28 -20.29 -8.59
N GLU A 183 -15.90 -19.24 -9.14
CA GLU A 183 -15.81 -18.91 -10.57
C GLU A 183 -14.39 -18.51 -10.98
N ASN A 184 -13.67 -17.80 -10.11
CA ASN A 184 -12.26 -17.49 -10.34
C ASN A 184 -11.38 -18.74 -10.33
N PHE A 185 -11.62 -19.66 -9.40
CA PHE A 185 -10.90 -20.92 -9.32
C PHE A 185 -11.15 -21.78 -10.56
N ARG A 186 -12.43 -22.02 -10.90
CA ARG A 186 -12.83 -22.80 -12.08
C ARG A 186 -12.28 -22.21 -13.38
N TYR A 187 -12.37 -20.89 -13.57
CA TYR A 187 -11.82 -20.28 -14.79
C TYR A 187 -10.33 -20.57 -14.97
N ALA A 188 -9.54 -20.46 -13.90
CA ALA A 188 -8.10 -20.70 -13.95
C ALA A 188 -7.78 -22.17 -14.29
N LEU A 189 -8.54 -23.12 -13.72
CA LEU A 189 -8.39 -24.55 -13.99
C LEU A 189 -8.84 -24.91 -15.42
N ASP A 190 -10.05 -24.53 -15.80
CA ASP A 190 -10.65 -24.89 -17.09
C ASP A 190 -9.84 -24.33 -18.27
N ARG A 191 -9.21 -23.17 -18.08
CA ARG A 191 -8.35 -22.53 -19.09
C ARG A 191 -6.86 -22.77 -18.86
N GLN A 192 -6.45 -23.64 -17.95
CA GLN A 192 -5.04 -23.85 -17.61
C GLN A 192 -4.19 -24.16 -18.85
N ALA A 193 -4.65 -25.10 -19.69
CA ALA A 193 -3.97 -25.46 -20.95
C ALA A 193 -3.91 -24.30 -21.95
N LYS A 194 -4.97 -23.50 -22.06
CA LYS A 194 -5.04 -22.33 -22.95
C LYS A 194 -4.12 -21.20 -22.47
N LEU A 195 -4.11 -20.94 -21.17
CA LEU A 195 -3.37 -19.84 -20.54
C LEU A 195 -1.91 -20.20 -20.18
N LYS A 196 -1.47 -21.41 -20.47
CA LYS A 196 -0.12 -21.96 -20.18
C LYS A 196 0.98 -20.89 -20.21
N GLY A 197 1.76 -20.81 -19.13
CA GLY A 197 2.95 -19.96 -19.03
C GLY A 197 3.45 -19.78 -17.60
N PRO A 198 4.58 -19.09 -17.40
CA PRO A 198 5.21 -18.96 -16.09
C PRO A 198 4.34 -18.20 -15.08
N GLN A 199 3.42 -17.35 -15.54
CA GLN A 199 2.53 -16.58 -14.68
C GLN A 199 1.55 -17.45 -13.88
N GLN A 200 1.31 -18.69 -14.31
CA GLN A 200 0.45 -19.64 -13.58
C GLN A 200 1.19 -20.37 -12.45
N GLN A 201 2.51 -20.22 -12.36
CA GLN A 201 3.36 -20.94 -11.39
C GLN A 201 3.85 -20.03 -10.27
N VAL A 202 3.50 -18.74 -10.32
CA VAL A 202 3.87 -17.78 -9.28
C VAL A 202 3.17 -18.13 -7.96
N PRO A 203 3.78 -17.81 -6.81
CA PRO A 203 3.18 -18.15 -5.53
C PRO A 203 1.97 -17.26 -5.22
N TRP A 204 1.23 -17.61 -4.17
CA TRP A 204 -0.04 -16.98 -3.81
C TRP A 204 0.08 -15.45 -3.66
N GLU A 205 1.22 -14.92 -3.18
CA GLU A 205 1.44 -13.47 -3.02
C GLU A 205 1.42 -12.70 -4.35
N PHE A 206 1.67 -13.37 -5.48
CA PHE A 206 1.46 -12.79 -6.81
C PHE A 206 0.04 -13.06 -7.31
N LEU A 207 -0.49 -14.26 -7.06
CA LEU A 207 -1.81 -14.67 -7.56
C LEU A 207 -2.96 -13.85 -6.97
N VAL A 208 -2.81 -13.27 -5.77
CA VAL A 208 -3.81 -12.35 -5.21
C VAL A 208 -4.10 -11.18 -6.16
N HIS A 209 -3.11 -10.73 -6.94
CA HIS A 209 -3.24 -9.66 -7.95
C HIS A 209 -3.78 -10.15 -9.32
N THR A 210 -4.08 -11.45 -9.42
CA THR A 210 -4.69 -12.07 -10.61
C THR A 210 -6.15 -12.41 -10.35
N VAL A 211 -6.49 -12.89 -9.15
CA VAL A 211 -7.83 -13.46 -8.84
C VAL A 211 -8.79 -12.47 -8.17
N ASN A 212 -8.32 -11.26 -7.89
CA ASN A 212 -9.08 -10.22 -7.20
C ASN A 212 -10.00 -9.42 -8.13
N HIS A 213 -10.82 -10.05 -8.96
CA HIS A 213 -11.69 -9.30 -9.86
C HIS A 213 -12.99 -10.03 -10.19
N ARG A 214 -13.98 -9.23 -10.61
CA ARG A 214 -15.33 -9.68 -11.00
C ARG A 214 -15.56 -9.58 -12.51
N THR A 215 -14.53 -9.83 -13.33
CA THR A 215 -14.70 -9.80 -14.79
C THR A 215 -15.49 -11.03 -15.22
N PRO A 216 -16.66 -10.87 -15.87
CA PRO A 216 -17.47 -11.98 -16.40
C PRO A 216 -16.67 -12.94 -17.29
N ILE A 217 -17.03 -14.23 -17.27
CA ILE A 217 -16.27 -15.30 -17.96
C ILE A 217 -16.18 -15.08 -19.46
N ASP A 218 -17.27 -14.64 -20.10
CA ASP A 218 -17.34 -14.30 -21.52
C ASP A 218 -16.38 -13.15 -21.87
N GLU A 219 -16.27 -12.13 -21.02
CA GLU A 219 -15.30 -11.05 -21.18
C GLU A 219 -13.85 -11.54 -21.00
N ARG A 220 -13.61 -12.47 -20.06
CA ARG A 220 -12.28 -13.06 -19.87
C ARG A 220 -11.88 -13.91 -21.08
N ASP A 221 -12.79 -14.71 -21.62
CA ASP A 221 -12.57 -15.51 -22.83
C ASP A 221 -12.37 -14.62 -24.07
N TRP A 222 -13.09 -13.49 -24.15
CA TRP A 222 -12.83 -12.44 -25.14
C TRP A 222 -11.41 -11.88 -24.99
N ALA A 223 -10.98 -11.55 -23.77
CA ALA A 223 -9.62 -11.04 -23.52
C ALA A 223 -8.57 -12.08 -23.91
N ALA A 224 -8.74 -13.35 -23.53
CA ALA A 224 -7.84 -14.43 -23.92
C ALA A 224 -7.77 -14.61 -25.44
N THR A 225 -8.88 -14.49 -26.15
CA THR A 225 -8.90 -14.59 -27.63
C THR A 225 -8.15 -13.43 -28.28
N ASN A 226 -8.28 -12.21 -27.75
CA ASN A 226 -7.75 -11.00 -28.38
C ASN A 226 -6.32 -10.61 -27.93
N TYR A 227 -5.94 -10.97 -26.71
CA TYR A 227 -4.75 -10.41 -26.05
C TYR A 227 -3.72 -11.45 -25.57
N LEU A 228 -4.05 -12.74 -25.54
CA LEU A 228 -3.11 -13.76 -25.03
C LEU A 228 -1.78 -13.80 -25.79
N LYS A 229 -1.79 -13.54 -27.11
CA LYS A 229 -0.58 -13.44 -27.93
C LYS A 229 0.30 -12.22 -27.58
N ARG A 230 -0.27 -11.22 -26.90
CA ARG A 230 0.38 -10.00 -26.40
C ARG A 230 0.58 -10.05 -24.88
N ARG A 231 0.71 -11.27 -24.29
CA ARG A 231 0.91 -11.42 -22.85
C ARG A 231 2.16 -10.70 -22.35
N ILE A 232 3.24 -10.73 -23.14
CA ILE A 232 4.44 -9.94 -22.87
C ILE A 232 4.09 -8.47 -23.10
N SER A 233 4.40 -7.62 -22.13
CA SER A 233 4.04 -6.19 -22.15
C SER A 233 2.54 -5.94 -22.23
N ILE A 234 1.73 -6.81 -21.62
CA ILE A 234 0.26 -6.76 -21.73
C ILE A 234 -0.32 -5.41 -21.33
N GLY A 235 0.24 -4.72 -20.34
CA GLY A 235 -0.24 -3.41 -19.91
C GLY A 235 -0.19 -2.34 -21.00
N THR A 236 0.57 -2.54 -22.07
CA THR A 236 0.55 -1.64 -23.24
C THR A 236 -0.80 -1.61 -23.96
N CYS A 237 -1.70 -2.59 -23.74
CA CYS A 237 -3.07 -2.54 -24.24
C CYS A 237 -3.90 -1.38 -23.69
N TYR A 238 -3.41 -0.69 -22.66
CA TYR A 238 -3.91 0.61 -22.22
C TYR A 238 -4.13 1.58 -23.40
N LYS A 239 -3.19 1.61 -24.37
CA LYS A 239 -3.26 2.52 -25.53
C LYS A 239 -4.25 2.09 -26.61
N ASP A 240 -4.80 0.87 -26.51
CA ASP A 240 -5.79 0.37 -27.45
C ASP A 240 -7.16 1.07 -27.24
N ILE A 241 -7.34 1.76 -26.12
CA ILE A 241 -8.56 2.46 -25.75
C ILE A 241 -8.47 3.92 -26.18
N GLU A 242 -9.36 4.34 -27.09
CA GLU A 242 -9.43 5.72 -27.56
C GLU A 242 -9.78 6.67 -26.40
N TYR A 243 -9.07 7.80 -26.31
CA TYR A 243 -9.29 8.77 -25.24
C TYR A 243 -10.57 9.58 -25.49
N ASP A 244 -11.53 9.52 -24.55
CA ASP A 244 -12.77 10.30 -24.62
C ASP A 244 -12.55 11.73 -24.12
N ASN A 245 -12.08 12.61 -25.02
CA ASN A 245 -11.85 14.03 -24.72
C ASN A 245 -13.15 14.77 -24.34
N VAL A 246 -14.30 14.35 -24.87
CA VAL A 246 -15.60 14.95 -24.55
C VAL A 246 -15.97 14.63 -23.10
N MET A 247 -15.76 13.38 -22.67
CA MET A 247 -15.90 12.98 -21.28
C MET A 247 -14.99 13.79 -20.36
N LEU A 248 -13.73 14.01 -20.74
CA LEU A 248 -12.80 14.83 -19.95
C LEU A 248 -13.29 16.28 -19.82
N GLN A 249 -13.58 16.94 -20.95
CA GLN A 249 -13.96 18.35 -21.02
C GLN A 249 -15.29 18.64 -20.30
N THR A 250 -16.24 17.71 -20.39
CA THR A 250 -17.56 17.84 -19.76
C THR A 250 -17.61 17.33 -18.34
N GLN A 251 -16.47 16.88 -17.77
CA GLN A 251 -16.38 16.28 -16.44
C GLN A 251 -17.35 15.08 -16.27
N SER A 252 -17.34 14.17 -17.23
CA SER A 252 -18.20 12.97 -17.28
C SER A 252 -19.70 13.25 -17.43
N LYS A 253 -20.09 14.46 -17.88
CA LYS A 253 -21.50 14.76 -18.21
C LYS A 253 -21.94 14.16 -19.54
N VAL A 254 -21.01 13.99 -20.48
CA VAL A 254 -21.23 13.36 -21.78
C VAL A 254 -20.15 12.30 -21.95
N CYS A 255 -20.55 11.05 -22.16
CA CYS A 255 -19.64 9.91 -22.26
C CYS A 255 -20.02 9.09 -23.49
N LYS A 256 -19.05 8.66 -24.30
CA LYS A 256 -19.30 7.75 -25.44
C LYS A 256 -19.87 6.39 -25.00
N LEU A 257 -19.57 5.98 -23.77
CA LEU A 257 -20.04 4.75 -23.13
C LEU A 257 -21.43 4.88 -22.45
N ASN A 258 -22.07 6.06 -22.51
CA ASN A 258 -23.39 6.28 -21.91
C ASN A 258 -24.43 5.29 -22.46
N ASP A 259 -25.23 4.69 -21.59
CA ASP A 259 -26.27 3.71 -21.90
C ASP A 259 -25.78 2.43 -22.62
N LYS A 260 -24.46 2.17 -22.64
CA LYS A 260 -23.85 0.91 -23.12
C LYS A 260 -23.47 0.02 -21.94
N ALA A 261 -23.39 -1.30 -22.16
CA ALA A 261 -22.86 -2.20 -21.13
C ALA A 261 -21.37 -1.92 -20.88
N TYR A 262 -20.94 -1.86 -19.61
CA TYR A 262 -19.55 -1.61 -19.22
C TYR A 262 -18.71 -2.89 -19.32
N THR A 263 -18.43 -3.33 -20.55
CA THR A 263 -17.63 -4.52 -20.87
C THR A 263 -16.28 -4.15 -21.49
N LEU A 264 -15.30 -5.04 -21.44
CA LEU A 264 -13.99 -4.88 -22.09
C LEU A 264 -14.15 -4.58 -23.59
N ALA A 265 -15.05 -5.30 -24.27
CA ALA A 265 -15.32 -5.08 -25.70
C ALA A 265 -15.86 -3.66 -25.97
N ASN A 266 -16.80 -3.18 -25.14
CA ASN A 266 -17.37 -1.84 -25.30
C ASN A 266 -16.38 -0.74 -24.90
N ILE A 267 -15.58 -0.93 -23.84
CA ILE A 267 -14.52 0.04 -23.49
C ILE A 267 -13.54 0.18 -24.66
N LYS A 268 -13.17 -0.94 -25.31
CA LYS A 268 -12.35 -0.92 -26.52
C LYS A 268 -13.02 -0.20 -27.69
N GLN A 269 -14.32 -0.42 -27.89
CA GLN A 269 -15.04 0.15 -29.03
C GLN A 269 -15.35 1.66 -28.86
N PHE A 270 -15.76 2.08 -27.67
CA PHE A 270 -16.29 3.42 -27.42
C PHE A 270 -15.28 4.33 -26.70
N GLY A 271 -14.20 3.77 -26.16
CA GLY A 271 -13.15 4.52 -25.49
C GLY A 271 -13.49 4.92 -24.06
N GLY A 272 -12.67 5.82 -23.51
CA GLY A 272 -12.84 6.41 -22.18
C GLY A 272 -11.63 7.26 -21.79
N VAL A 273 -11.67 7.91 -20.63
CA VAL A 273 -10.49 8.60 -20.07
C VAL A 273 -9.52 7.61 -19.39
N CYS A 274 -8.41 8.12 -18.85
CA CYS A 274 -7.34 7.30 -18.25
C CYS A 274 -7.80 6.21 -17.27
N ALA A 275 -8.85 6.45 -16.49
CA ALA A 275 -9.44 5.46 -15.60
C ALA A 275 -9.93 4.20 -16.35
N MET A 276 -10.64 4.37 -17.47
CA MET A 276 -11.13 3.25 -18.29
C MET A 276 -9.99 2.55 -19.03
N GLN A 277 -8.96 3.28 -19.45
CA GLN A 277 -7.78 2.69 -20.08
C GLN A 277 -7.01 1.77 -19.10
N ALA A 278 -6.84 2.23 -17.85
CA ALA A 278 -6.19 1.46 -16.79
C ALA A 278 -7.05 0.26 -16.33
N ASP A 279 -8.36 0.45 -16.12
CA ASP A 279 -9.31 -0.62 -15.76
C ASP A 279 -9.32 -1.72 -16.84
N PHE A 280 -9.43 -1.32 -18.11
CA PHE A 280 -9.37 -2.26 -19.24
C PHE A 280 -8.08 -3.07 -19.22
N ALA A 281 -6.92 -2.41 -19.11
CA ALA A 281 -5.64 -3.08 -19.16
C ALA A 281 -5.44 -4.05 -17.96
N ALA A 282 -5.83 -3.63 -16.76
CA ALA A 282 -5.75 -4.47 -15.56
C ALA A 282 -6.67 -5.70 -15.69
N ARG A 283 -7.93 -5.51 -16.09
CA ARG A 283 -8.89 -6.61 -16.27
C ARG A 283 -8.48 -7.56 -17.41
N VAL A 284 -7.93 -7.06 -18.52
CA VAL A 284 -7.40 -7.89 -19.60
C VAL A 284 -6.22 -8.73 -19.11
N ALA A 285 -5.26 -8.13 -18.41
CA ALA A 285 -4.09 -8.82 -17.87
C ALA A 285 -4.49 -9.94 -16.89
N LYS A 286 -5.36 -9.63 -15.91
CA LYS A 286 -5.91 -10.62 -14.97
C LYS A 286 -6.64 -11.77 -15.68
N SER A 287 -7.41 -11.45 -16.73
CA SER A 287 -8.16 -12.44 -17.52
C SER A 287 -7.28 -13.46 -18.25
N ILE A 288 -6.03 -13.11 -18.54
CA ILE A 288 -5.04 -14.00 -19.17
C ILE A 288 -3.99 -14.53 -18.20
N GLY A 289 -4.22 -14.38 -16.89
CA GLY A 289 -3.38 -14.94 -15.83
C GLY A 289 -2.16 -14.11 -15.45
N VAL A 290 -2.09 -12.83 -15.84
CA VAL A 290 -0.98 -11.94 -15.47
C VAL A 290 -1.36 -11.13 -14.22
N PRO A 291 -0.56 -11.17 -13.13
CA PRO A 291 -0.75 -10.30 -11.97
C PRO A 291 -0.67 -8.83 -12.40
N ALA A 292 -1.73 -8.06 -12.18
CA ALA A 292 -1.81 -6.67 -12.62
C ALA A 292 -2.72 -5.84 -11.73
N GLU A 293 -2.51 -4.54 -11.64
CA GLU A 293 -3.34 -3.66 -10.82
C GLU A 293 -3.64 -2.32 -11.48
N TYR A 294 -4.84 -1.83 -11.18
CA TYR A 294 -5.28 -0.47 -11.47
C TYR A 294 -4.66 0.47 -10.43
N ILE A 295 -3.90 1.46 -10.90
CA ILE A 295 -3.19 2.41 -10.05
C ILE A 295 -3.75 3.81 -10.28
N THR A 296 -3.85 4.60 -9.22
CA THR A 296 -4.14 6.04 -9.32
C THR A 296 -3.10 6.87 -8.61
N GLY A 297 -2.87 8.09 -9.07
CA GLY A 297 -1.98 9.01 -8.38
C GLY A 297 -2.08 10.43 -8.88
N GLU A 298 -1.20 11.27 -8.36
CA GLU A 298 -1.23 12.71 -8.54
C GLU A 298 0.08 13.19 -9.18
N ALA A 299 -0.04 14.02 -10.21
CA ALA A 299 1.07 14.64 -10.93
C ALA A 299 1.78 15.69 -10.06
N ASN A 300 2.97 16.12 -10.48
CA ASN A 300 3.63 17.31 -9.92
C ASN A 300 2.74 18.57 -9.94
N SER A 301 1.81 18.68 -10.88
CA SER A 301 0.86 19.80 -10.99
C SER A 301 -0.41 19.63 -10.15
N GLY A 302 -0.57 18.50 -9.45
CA GLY A 302 -1.77 18.17 -8.67
C GLY A 302 -2.89 17.47 -9.44
N ALA A 303 -2.67 17.18 -10.74
CA ALA A 303 -3.66 16.50 -11.56
C ALA A 303 -3.74 15.00 -11.24
N LEU A 304 -4.97 14.48 -11.15
CA LEU A 304 -5.21 13.06 -10.94
C LEU A 304 -5.09 12.27 -12.23
N HIS A 305 -4.54 11.06 -12.13
CA HIS A 305 -4.37 10.15 -13.25
C HIS A 305 -4.45 8.70 -12.83
N ALA A 306 -4.70 7.82 -13.80
CA ALA A 306 -4.75 6.39 -13.60
C ALA A 306 -3.88 5.66 -14.64
N TRP A 307 -3.22 4.60 -14.22
CA TRP A 307 -2.37 3.76 -15.07
C TRP A 307 -2.44 2.30 -14.62
N VAL A 308 -1.86 1.41 -15.42
CA VAL A 308 -1.78 -0.02 -15.09
C VAL A 308 -0.37 -0.39 -14.67
N MET A 309 -0.25 -1.29 -13.70
CA MET A 309 0.99 -1.99 -13.36
C MET A 309 0.81 -3.49 -13.47
N TRP A 310 1.87 -4.22 -13.84
CA TRP A 310 1.82 -5.68 -13.94
C TRP A 310 3.17 -6.34 -13.67
N ALA A 311 3.13 -7.58 -13.21
CA ALA A 311 4.32 -8.41 -13.08
C ALA A 311 4.67 -9.06 -14.43
N GLU A 312 5.75 -8.63 -15.05
CA GLU A 312 6.33 -9.25 -16.24
C GLU A 312 7.19 -10.44 -15.81
N VAL A 313 6.53 -11.59 -15.63
CA VAL A 313 7.18 -12.83 -15.18
C VAL A 313 7.95 -13.47 -16.33
N LYS A 314 9.27 -13.55 -16.18
CA LYS A 314 10.19 -14.18 -17.15
C LYS A 314 10.39 -15.67 -16.86
N ALA A 315 10.56 -16.02 -15.59
CA ALA A 315 10.76 -17.40 -15.15
C ALA A 315 10.31 -17.59 -13.70
N VAL A 316 9.90 -18.81 -13.37
CA VAL A 316 9.63 -19.25 -12.01
C VAL A 316 10.45 -20.50 -11.75
N ASN A 317 11.14 -20.54 -10.62
CA ASN A 317 11.75 -21.74 -10.08
C ASN A 317 11.45 -21.83 -8.58
N LYS A 318 11.88 -22.91 -7.93
CA LYS A 318 11.56 -23.17 -6.52
C LYS A 318 12.06 -22.08 -5.56
N ASP A 319 13.15 -21.41 -5.90
CA ASP A 319 13.85 -20.50 -5.00
C ASP A 319 13.66 -19.02 -5.38
N ALA A 320 13.12 -18.72 -6.56
CA ALA A 320 12.94 -17.37 -7.05
C ALA A 320 11.87 -17.24 -8.15
N VAL A 321 11.25 -16.07 -8.19
CA VAL A 321 10.46 -15.57 -9.32
C VAL A 321 11.29 -14.51 -10.02
N THR A 322 11.69 -14.73 -11.27
CA THR A 322 12.35 -13.71 -12.08
C THR A 322 11.30 -12.88 -12.79
N PHE A 323 11.13 -11.63 -12.35
CA PHE A 323 10.15 -10.72 -12.92
C PHE A 323 10.64 -9.27 -12.88
N THR A 324 9.96 -8.40 -13.61
CA THR A 324 9.99 -6.95 -13.41
C THR A 324 8.58 -6.46 -13.12
N LEU A 325 8.44 -5.41 -12.30
CA LEU A 325 7.16 -4.74 -12.14
C LEU A 325 7.10 -3.59 -13.15
N GLU A 326 6.31 -3.78 -14.18
CA GLU A 326 6.18 -2.83 -15.28
C GLU A 326 4.98 -1.91 -15.06
N SER A 327 4.99 -0.75 -15.71
CA SER A 327 3.87 0.19 -15.69
C SER A 327 3.65 0.80 -17.07
N TYR A 328 2.40 1.10 -17.42
CA TYR A 328 2.07 1.78 -18.67
C TYR A 328 0.90 2.73 -18.46
N GLY A 329 0.94 3.86 -19.17
CA GLY A 329 0.01 4.97 -18.97
C GLY A 329 0.53 6.00 -17.95
N ARG A 330 1.64 5.74 -17.24
CA ARG A 330 2.29 6.73 -16.39
C ARG A 330 2.98 7.79 -17.25
N TYR A 331 2.39 8.98 -17.40
CA TYR A 331 2.96 10.04 -18.24
C TYR A 331 4.22 10.62 -17.60
N ASN A 332 5.38 10.37 -18.21
CA ASN A 332 6.68 10.77 -17.64
C ASN A 332 6.83 12.29 -17.42
N LEU A 333 6.18 13.10 -18.26
CA LEU A 333 6.21 14.57 -18.16
C LEU A 333 5.49 15.12 -16.92
N ASP A 334 4.52 14.37 -16.37
CA ASP A 334 3.69 14.79 -15.24
C ASP A 334 4.22 14.26 -13.90
N HIS A 335 5.33 13.50 -13.90
CA HIS A 335 6.04 13.11 -12.69
C HIS A 335 5.17 12.41 -11.61
N TYR A 336 4.36 11.43 -12.03
CA TYR A 336 3.63 10.51 -11.15
C TYR A 336 4.61 9.54 -10.44
N TYR A 337 5.32 10.02 -9.42
CA TYR A 337 6.35 9.24 -8.72
C TYR A 337 5.79 8.05 -7.94
N VAL A 338 4.62 8.23 -7.34
CA VAL A 338 3.93 7.25 -6.48
C VAL A 338 2.47 7.22 -6.85
N GLY A 339 1.93 6.01 -7.00
CA GLY A 339 0.50 5.76 -7.10
C GLY A 339 0.01 4.91 -5.93
N THR A 340 -1.29 4.74 -5.87
CA THR A 340 -1.98 3.94 -4.86
C THR A 340 -2.91 2.92 -5.51
N LEU A 341 -3.06 1.79 -4.83
CA LEU A 341 -3.99 0.71 -5.14
C LEU A 341 -4.60 0.16 -3.86
N THR A 342 -5.63 -0.67 -3.99
CA THR A 342 -6.13 -1.50 -2.89
C THR A 342 -5.39 -2.83 -2.90
N ASP A 343 -4.69 -3.14 -1.81
CA ASP A 343 -4.04 -4.44 -1.61
C ASP A 343 -5.11 -5.55 -1.57
N PRO A 344 -5.06 -6.55 -2.46
CA PRO A 344 -6.14 -7.52 -2.58
C PRO A 344 -6.30 -8.44 -1.39
N LYS A 345 -5.21 -8.66 -0.64
CA LYS A 345 -5.23 -9.46 0.58
C LYS A 345 -5.86 -8.68 1.74
N SER A 346 -5.26 -7.56 2.13
CA SER A 346 -5.72 -6.82 3.32
C SER A 346 -6.94 -5.91 3.06
N GLY A 347 -7.26 -5.60 1.80
CA GLY A 347 -8.26 -4.60 1.42
C GLY A 347 -7.89 -3.16 1.84
N LYS A 348 -6.63 -2.92 2.24
CA LYS A 348 -6.09 -1.60 2.61
C LYS A 348 -5.48 -0.91 1.40
N THR A 349 -5.47 0.41 1.40
CA THR A 349 -4.72 1.17 0.40
C THR A 349 -3.22 1.03 0.65
N ILE A 350 -2.47 0.67 -0.39
CA ILE A 350 -1.00 0.66 -0.40
C ILE A 350 -0.48 1.49 -1.58
N THR A 351 0.80 1.82 -1.55
CA THR A 351 1.44 2.44 -2.72
C THR A 351 1.90 1.39 -3.72
N ASP A 352 1.98 1.77 -4.98
CA ASP A 352 2.58 0.92 -6.01
C ASP A 352 4.08 0.62 -5.77
N ARG A 353 4.78 1.53 -5.09
CA ARG A 353 6.15 1.33 -4.60
C ARG A 353 6.23 0.29 -3.50
N ASP A 354 5.25 0.25 -2.61
CA ASP A 354 5.20 -0.78 -1.57
C ASP A 354 4.83 -2.15 -2.16
N LEU A 355 3.94 -2.19 -3.16
CA LEU A 355 3.70 -3.39 -3.96
C LEU A 355 5.00 -3.91 -4.61
N GLU A 356 5.76 -3.04 -5.26
CA GLU A 356 7.05 -3.37 -5.89
C GLU A 356 8.04 -3.96 -4.89
N ARG A 357 8.15 -3.34 -3.71
CA ARG A 357 9.00 -3.81 -2.62
C ARG A 357 8.57 -5.21 -2.14
N ARG A 358 7.28 -5.42 -1.89
CA ARG A 358 6.72 -6.68 -1.38
C ARG A 358 6.91 -7.83 -2.37
N LEU A 359 6.57 -7.62 -3.64
CA LEU A 359 6.76 -8.66 -4.67
C LEU A 359 8.25 -8.92 -4.93
N THR A 360 9.11 -7.90 -4.85
CA THR A 360 10.57 -8.09 -4.95
C THR A 360 11.09 -8.94 -3.79
N ALA A 361 10.51 -8.79 -2.60
CA ALA A 361 10.91 -9.58 -1.44
C ALA A 361 10.64 -11.07 -1.63
N VAL A 362 9.40 -11.40 -2.01
CA VAL A 362 8.99 -12.77 -2.30
C VAL A 362 9.70 -13.32 -3.53
N GLY A 363 9.89 -12.51 -4.58
CA GLY A 363 10.52 -12.96 -5.82
C GLY A 363 12.01 -13.27 -5.70
N ASN A 364 12.76 -12.50 -4.90
CA ASN A 364 14.21 -12.68 -4.75
C ASN A 364 14.61 -13.66 -3.64
N SER A 365 13.83 -13.73 -2.56
CA SER A 365 14.15 -14.57 -1.41
C SER A 365 12.88 -15.02 -0.67
N PRO A 366 12.04 -15.86 -1.32
CA PRO A 366 10.71 -16.21 -0.80
C PRO A 366 10.78 -16.83 0.59
N GLN A 367 11.67 -17.80 0.81
CA GLN A 367 11.77 -18.50 2.08
C GLN A 367 12.25 -17.57 3.22
N ASN A 368 13.30 -16.78 2.98
CA ASN A 368 13.83 -15.90 4.03
C ASN A 368 12.88 -14.73 4.33
N SER A 369 12.22 -14.17 3.32
CA SER A 369 11.24 -13.08 3.51
C SER A 369 10.02 -13.58 4.30
N ARG A 370 9.42 -14.71 3.89
CA ARG A 370 8.31 -15.34 4.62
C ARG A 370 8.69 -15.73 6.05
N GLN A 371 9.90 -16.28 6.25
CA GLN A 371 10.39 -16.61 7.60
C GLN A 371 10.52 -15.35 8.46
N ALA A 372 11.08 -14.27 7.92
CA ALA A 372 11.20 -13.00 8.63
C ALA A 372 9.83 -12.40 8.98
N ASP A 373 8.86 -12.46 8.07
CA ASP A 373 7.50 -11.98 8.31
C ASP A 373 6.80 -12.81 9.40
N LEU A 374 6.95 -14.13 9.40
CA LEU A 374 6.44 -14.99 10.48
C LEU A 374 7.07 -14.63 11.82
N LEU A 375 8.39 -14.48 11.90
CA LEU A 375 9.06 -14.05 13.13
C LEU A 375 8.53 -12.69 13.61
N MET A 376 8.31 -11.73 12.72
CA MET A 376 7.69 -10.45 13.09
C MET A 376 6.25 -10.58 13.59
N ARG A 377 5.47 -11.55 13.11
CA ARG A 377 4.14 -11.85 13.66
C ARG A 377 4.21 -12.43 15.08
N ALA A 378 5.24 -13.21 15.41
CA ALA A 378 5.44 -13.69 16.77
C ALA A 378 6.00 -12.62 17.71
N TYR A 379 6.69 -11.60 17.20
CA TYR A 379 7.40 -10.63 18.01
C TYR A 379 6.58 -10.01 19.15
N PRO A 380 5.32 -9.55 18.96
CA PRO A 380 4.51 -9.02 20.06
C PRO A 380 4.28 -10.03 21.19
N ILE A 381 4.06 -11.30 20.84
CA ILE A 381 3.84 -12.41 21.79
C ILE A 381 5.13 -12.68 22.59
N ILE A 382 6.27 -12.76 21.91
CA ILE A 382 7.56 -12.99 22.56
C ILE A 382 7.91 -11.80 23.45
N ARG A 383 7.69 -10.57 22.98
CA ARG A 383 7.94 -9.34 23.72
C ARG A 383 7.17 -9.29 25.03
N SER A 384 5.87 -9.59 25.00
CA SER A 384 5.03 -9.55 26.21
C SER A 384 5.31 -10.72 27.15
N ASN A 385 5.36 -11.95 26.66
CA ASN A 385 5.49 -13.14 27.51
C ASN A 385 6.88 -13.30 28.13
N LYS A 386 7.93 -12.79 27.47
CA LYS A 386 9.30 -12.80 28.02
C LYS A 386 9.72 -11.46 28.63
N GLU A 387 8.80 -10.50 28.69
CA GLU A 387 9.05 -9.15 29.22
C GLU A 387 10.35 -8.54 28.67
N LEU A 388 10.53 -8.60 27.34
CA LEU A 388 11.81 -8.28 26.72
C LEU A 388 12.25 -6.85 27.04
N THR A 389 13.47 -6.71 27.56
CA THR A 389 14.12 -5.41 27.72
C THR A 389 14.35 -4.74 26.36
N ALA A 390 14.54 -3.41 26.35
CA ALA A 390 14.83 -2.66 25.12
C ALA A 390 16.02 -3.25 24.33
N LYS A 391 17.07 -3.70 25.04
CA LYS A 391 18.23 -4.35 24.41
C LYS A 391 17.85 -5.68 23.75
N GLN A 392 17.06 -6.52 24.42
CA GLN A 392 16.61 -7.79 23.85
C GLN A 392 15.67 -7.59 22.65
N GLN A 393 14.78 -6.58 22.71
CA GLN A 393 13.96 -6.17 21.58
C GLN A 393 14.83 -5.79 20.37
N ALA A 394 15.83 -4.93 20.56
CA ALA A 394 16.79 -4.60 19.49
C ALA A 394 17.58 -5.82 18.99
N THR A 395 17.96 -6.76 19.86
CA THR A 395 18.63 -8.01 19.46
C THR A 395 17.72 -8.87 18.59
N TYR A 396 16.45 -9.03 18.95
CA TYR A 396 15.46 -9.76 18.16
C TYR A 396 15.34 -9.18 16.75
N LEU A 397 15.09 -7.87 16.67
CA LEU A 397 14.89 -7.18 15.39
C LEU A 397 16.15 -7.25 14.52
N ASN A 398 17.35 -7.13 15.12
CA ASN A 398 18.60 -7.31 14.38
C ASN A 398 18.77 -8.74 13.82
N ARG A 399 18.32 -9.77 14.55
CA ARG A 399 18.34 -11.16 14.05
C ARG A 399 17.38 -11.34 12.88
N VAL A 400 16.19 -10.74 12.93
CA VAL A 400 15.25 -10.72 11.79
C VAL A 400 15.88 -10.01 10.58
N LEU A 401 16.52 -8.85 10.78
CA LEU A 401 17.19 -8.13 9.69
C LEU A 401 18.44 -8.85 9.15
N ALA A 402 19.09 -9.71 9.94
CA ALA A 402 20.19 -10.55 9.47
C ALA A 402 19.69 -11.71 8.60
N LEU A 403 18.54 -12.30 8.97
CA LEU A 403 17.83 -13.29 8.17
C LEU A 403 17.38 -12.68 6.83
N TYR A 404 16.67 -11.55 6.89
CA TYR A 404 16.17 -10.84 5.71
C TYR A 404 16.27 -9.30 5.87
N PRO A 405 17.25 -8.65 5.20
CA PRO A 405 17.51 -7.21 5.39
C PRO A 405 16.36 -6.27 5.02
N MET A 406 15.48 -6.68 4.09
CA MET A 406 14.34 -5.85 3.64
C MET A 406 13.03 -6.16 4.38
N CYS A 407 13.07 -6.86 5.53
CA CYS A 407 11.87 -7.11 6.34
C CYS A 407 11.29 -5.77 6.86
N GLY A 408 10.22 -5.31 6.23
CA GLY A 408 9.65 -3.98 6.51
C GLY A 408 9.14 -3.83 7.93
N ALA A 409 8.48 -4.87 8.46
CA ALA A 409 7.94 -4.86 9.82
C ALA A 409 9.03 -4.67 10.88
N ALA A 410 10.21 -5.29 10.72
CA ALA A 410 11.33 -5.12 11.66
C ALA A 410 11.86 -3.67 11.68
N TRP A 411 11.95 -3.04 10.50
CA TRP A 411 12.36 -1.63 10.40
C TRP A 411 11.33 -0.67 11.00
N GLN A 412 10.05 -0.91 10.75
CA GLN A 412 8.96 -0.13 11.34
C GLN A 412 8.92 -0.27 12.86
N GLU A 413 9.16 -1.47 13.40
CA GLU A 413 9.24 -1.68 14.84
C GLU A 413 10.45 -0.96 15.45
N PHE A 414 11.62 -0.99 14.81
CA PHE A 414 12.75 -0.16 15.25
C PHE A 414 12.37 1.31 15.31
N ALA A 415 11.75 1.84 14.26
CA ALA A 415 11.29 3.23 14.21
C ALA A 415 10.31 3.55 15.34
N ALA A 416 9.34 2.67 15.60
CA ALA A 416 8.38 2.82 16.69
C ALA A 416 9.06 2.84 18.08
N LEU A 417 10.03 1.96 18.33
CA LEU A 417 10.77 1.91 19.59
C LEU A 417 11.60 3.16 19.86
N TYR A 418 12.23 3.73 18.82
CA TYR A 418 12.95 5.00 18.94
C TYR A 418 12.01 6.19 19.14
N LYS A 419 10.90 6.24 18.41
CA LYS A 419 9.87 7.26 18.57
C LYS A 419 9.27 7.25 19.98
N ALA A 420 9.00 6.07 20.52
CA ALA A 420 8.47 5.88 21.87
C ALA A 420 9.51 6.14 22.98
N GLY A 421 10.79 6.34 22.65
CA GLY A 421 11.86 6.52 23.63
C GLY A 421 12.26 5.23 24.35
N THR A 422 11.78 4.06 23.90
CA THR A 422 12.23 2.76 24.42
C THR A 422 13.68 2.49 24.04
N LEU A 423 14.07 2.87 22.82
CA LEU A 423 15.46 2.95 22.39
C LEU A 423 15.89 4.42 22.34
N THR A 424 17.04 4.74 22.91
CA THR A 424 17.48 6.13 23.11
C THR A 424 18.87 6.44 22.54
N SER A 425 19.62 5.44 22.09
CA SER A 425 20.95 5.62 21.51
C SER A 425 20.88 6.37 20.17
N SER A 426 21.29 7.64 20.15
CA SER A 426 21.30 8.49 18.96
C SER A 426 22.30 8.02 17.90
N GLN A 427 23.42 7.44 18.33
CA GLN A 427 24.43 6.85 17.45
C GLN A 427 23.87 5.64 16.69
N ASP A 428 23.22 4.71 17.42
CA ASP A 428 22.63 3.51 16.81
C ASP A 428 21.46 3.87 15.88
N ALA A 429 20.62 4.82 16.29
CA ALA A 429 19.56 5.38 15.45
C ALA A 429 20.12 5.92 14.12
N THR A 430 21.19 6.71 14.20
CA THR A 430 21.83 7.29 13.01
C THR A 430 22.43 6.20 12.10
N ALA A 431 23.05 5.17 12.70
CA ALA A 431 23.58 4.03 11.96
C ALA A 431 22.46 3.23 11.26
N LEU A 432 21.32 3.02 11.93
CA LEU A 432 20.15 2.37 11.36
C LEU A 432 19.57 3.14 10.17
N VAL A 433 19.48 4.47 10.24
CA VAL A 433 19.03 5.28 9.10
C VAL A 433 19.97 5.12 7.91
N ASN A 434 21.28 5.21 8.11
CA ASN A 434 22.24 5.00 7.02
C ASN A 434 22.11 3.59 6.42
N LYS A 435 21.91 2.58 7.26
CA LYS A 435 21.66 1.20 6.82
C LYS A 435 20.35 1.08 6.04
N ALA A 436 19.28 1.73 6.49
CA ALA A 436 17.98 1.72 5.82
C ALA A 436 18.06 2.36 4.43
N VAL A 437 18.70 3.53 4.29
CA VAL A 437 18.88 4.21 3.01
C VAL A 437 19.61 3.32 2.00
N ASN A 438 20.68 2.64 2.43
CA ASN A 438 21.41 1.70 1.57
C ASN A 438 20.59 0.45 1.23
N THR A 439 19.89 -0.12 2.22
CA THR A 439 19.08 -1.32 2.06
C THR A 439 17.92 -1.11 1.08
N PHE A 440 17.26 0.05 1.18
CA PHE A 440 16.09 0.42 0.40
C PHE A 440 16.43 1.45 -0.69
N VAL A 441 17.65 1.44 -1.24
CA VAL A 441 18.04 2.39 -2.28
C VAL A 441 17.13 2.32 -3.52
N LYS A 442 16.59 1.13 -3.82
CA LYS A 442 15.59 0.91 -4.89
C LYS A 442 14.15 1.25 -4.47
N PHE A 443 13.91 1.44 -3.18
CA PHE A 443 12.60 1.69 -2.57
C PHE A 443 12.66 2.89 -1.61
N PRO A 444 13.08 4.08 -2.09
CA PRO A 444 13.40 5.23 -1.23
C PRO A 444 12.20 5.74 -0.41
N ASP A 445 10.96 5.47 -0.85
CA ASP A 445 9.74 5.77 -0.10
C ASP A 445 9.69 5.06 1.26
N PHE A 446 10.19 3.82 1.31
CA PHE A 446 10.20 3.05 2.56
C PHE A 446 11.21 3.63 3.55
N SER A 447 12.45 3.90 3.11
CA SER A 447 13.46 4.51 3.99
C SER A 447 13.02 5.90 4.48
N TRP A 448 12.36 6.68 3.61
CA TRP A 448 11.76 7.95 3.99
C TRP A 448 10.76 7.77 5.15
N SER A 449 9.84 6.81 5.02
CA SER A 449 8.73 6.61 5.97
C SER A 449 9.15 6.33 7.41
N ILE A 450 10.37 5.82 7.63
CA ILE A 450 10.88 5.45 8.96
C ILE A 450 11.96 6.39 9.49
N THR A 451 12.54 7.25 8.63
CA THR A 451 13.75 8.00 8.98
C THR A 451 13.50 8.98 10.13
N ASP A 452 12.38 9.69 10.11
CA ASP A 452 12.11 10.72 11.12
C ASP A 452 11.94 10.11 12.52
N ASP A 453 11.15 9.03 12.58
CA ASP A 453 10.89 8.27 13.80
C ASP A 453 12.18 7.65 14.36
N LEU A 454 13.03 7.07 13.51
CA LEU A 454 14.35 6.57 13.90
C LEU A 454 15.26 7.68 14.46
N LEU A 455 15.22 8.88 13.90
CA LEU A 455 16.05 10.01 14.35
C LEU A 455 15.51 10.75 15.57
N THR A 456 14.40 10.32 16.16
CA THR A 456 13.83 10.92 17.39
C THR A 456 14.85 11.19 18.51
N PRO A 457 15.75 10.26 18.89
CA PRO A 457 16.77 10.51 19.93
C PRO A 457 17.92 11.42 19.47
N GLN A 458 18.08 11.68 18.17
CA GLN A 458 19.19 12.49 17.67
C GLN A 458 18.89 13.98 17.86
N LYS A 459 19.38 14.52 18.98
CA LYS A 459 19.26 15.95 19.31
C LYS A 459 20.46 16.78 18.84
N ASP A 460 21.57 16.15 18.49
CA ASP A 460 22.72 16.88 17.95
C ASP A 460 22.37 17.48 16.58
N LYS A 461 22.36 18.81 16.55
CA LYS A 461 21.95 19.60 15.40
C LYS A 461 22.80 19.31 14.17
N LEU A 462 24.12 19.24 14.33
CA LEU A 462 25.04 19.05 13.21
C LEU A 462 24.86 17.67 12.60
N THR A 463 24.77 16.63 13.43
CA THR A 463 24.55 15.26 12.99
C THR A 463 23.19 15.12 12.30
N ARG A 464 22.11 15.60 12.92
CA ARG A 464 20.76 15.50 12.35
C ARG A 464 20.65 16.23 11.02
N THR A 465 21.19 17.45 10.95
CA THR A 465 21.26 18.23 9.69
C THR A 465 22.04 17.47 8.63
N GLY A 466 23.22 16.93 8.98
CA GLY A 466 24.04 16.16 8.07
C GLY A 466 23.34 14.92 7.51
N VAL A 467 22.54 14.22 8.32
CA VAL A 467 21.74 13.07 7.88
C VAL A 467 20.69 13.49 6.85
N PHE A 468 19.87 14.50 7.15
CA PHE A 468 18.83 14.96 6.22
C PHE A 468 19.41 15.57 4.93
N VAL A 469 20.55 16.27 5.00
CA VAL A 469 21.23 16.79 3.81
C VAL A 469 21.67 15.65 2.89
N ARG A 470 22.26 14.58 3.44
CA ARG A 470 22.63 13.39 2.65
C ARG A 470 21.41 12.68 2.09
N LEU A 471 20.32 12.60 2.86
CA LEU A 471 19.08 11.96 2.45
C LEU A 471 18.43 12.71 1.27
N VAL A 472 18.30 14.04 1.37
CA VAL A 472 17.81 14.88 0.29
C VAL A 472 18.68 14.71 -0.96
N ALA A 473 20.00 14.80 -0.83
CA ALA A 473 20.90 14.61 -1.96
C ALA A 473 20.75 13.22 -2.61
N SER A 474 20.54 12.16 -1.81
CA SER A 474 20.29 10.81 -2.33
C SER A 474 18.99 10.76 -3.14
N TYR A 475 17.90 11.38 -2.67
CA TYR A 475 16.65 11.44 -3.42
C TYR A 475 16.77 12.24 -4.71
N GLU A 476 17.53 13.34 -4.71
CA GLU A 476 17.81 14.10 -5.92
C GLU A 476 18.57 13.25 -6.96
N LEU A 477 19.58 12.47 -6.53
CA LEU A 477 20.33 11.57 -7.41
C LEU A 477 19.45 10.43 -7.97
N LEU A 478 18.45 9.99 -7.21
CA LEU A 478 17.48 8.98 -7.64
C LEU A 478 16.37 9.53 -8.54
N GLY A 479 16.38 10.83 -8.85
CA GLY A 479 15.31 11.47 -9.63
C GLY A 479 13.98 11.51 -8.88
N ARG A 480 14.02 11.65 -7.55
CA ARG A 480 12.87 11.73 -6.63
C ARG A 480 12.76 13.12 -6.00
N PRO A 481 12.42 14.16 -6.78
CA PRO A 481 12.29 15.51 -6.25
C PRO A 481 11.13 15.63 -5.26
N ASP A 482 10.11 14.77 -5.33
CA ASP A 482 9.04 14.69 -4.34
C ASP A 482 9.59 14.34 -2.94
N LEU A 483 10.42 13.30 -2.85
CA LEU A 483 11.05 12.91 -1.58
C LEU A 483 12.14 13.91 -1.16
N ALA A 484 12.91 14.47 -2.11
CA ALA A 484 13.86 15.53 -1.82
C ALA A 484 13.15 16.76 -1.21
N CYS A 485 11.97 17.11 -1.75
CA CYS A 485 11.16 18.21 -1.25
C CYS A 485 10.63 17.93 0.17
N GLN A 486 10.06 16.75 0.40
CA GLN A 486 9.61 16.34 1.73
C GLN A 486 10.77 16.34 2.75
N GLY A 487 11.92 15.77 2.37
CA GLY A 487 13.14 15.78 3.18
C GLY A 487 13.61 17.19 3.53
N ARG A 488 13.54 18.14 2.58
CA ARG A 488 13.90 19.53 2.83
C ARG A 488 12.94 20.22 3.78
N LEU A 489 11.63 20.05 3.60
CA LEU A 489 10.61 20.60 4.50
C LEU A 489 10.83 20.10 5.93
N LYS A 490 11.11 18.81 6.09
CA LYS A 490 11.39 18.22 7.41
C LYS A 490 12.67 18.76 8.03
N LEU A 491 13.75 18.88 7.25
CA LEU A 491 14.99 19.50 7.72
C LEU A 491 14.77 20.95 8.19
N VAL A 492 13.92 21.70 7.50
CA VAL A 492 13.62 23.09 7.86
C VAL A 492 12.92 23.19 9.22
N GLU A 493 12.04 22.25 9.58
CA GLU A 493 11.46 22.20 10.93
C GLU A 493 12.57 22.18 11.98
N TYR A 494 13.60 21.34 11.80
CA TYR A 494 14.73 21.26 12.73
C TYR A 494 15.62 22.48 12.77
N LEU A 495 15.85 23.11 11.61
CA LEU A 495 16.62 24.34 11.56
C LEU A 495 15.89 25.49 12.26
N ILE A 496 14.57 25.57 12.13
CA ILE A 496 13.74 26.57 12.81
C ILE A 496 13.74 26.35 14.32
N ASP A 497 13.58 25.10 14.78
CA ASP A 497 13.69 24.77 16.22
C ASP A 497 15.05 25.19 16.79
N ALA A 498 16.10 25.06 15.98
CA ALA A 498 17.46 25.49 16.32
C ALA A 498 17.73 27.00 16.10
N LYS A 499 16.72 27.79 15.71
CA LYS A 499 16.81 29.22 15.36
C LYS A 499 17.77 29.55 14.20
N ASP A 500 18.02 28.59 13.33
CA ASP A 500 18.82 28.72 12.09
C ASP A 500 17.95 29.13 10.90
N PHE A 501 17.32 30.31 11.01
CA PHE A 501 16.37 30.78 9.99
C PHE A 501 17.02 30.98 8.62
N LYS A 502 18.25 31.52 8.57
CA LYS A 502 18.94 31.77 7.30
C LYS A 502 19.28 30.46 6.56
N PRO A 503 19.92 29.44 7.19
CA PRO A 503 20.08 28.12 6.57
C PRO A 503 18.76 27.44 6.17
N ALA A 504 17.70 27.61 6.96
CA ALA A 504 16.37 27.07 6.62
C ALA A 504 15.84 27.70 5.31
N PHE A 505 15.88 29.03 5.21
CA PHE A 505 15.47 29.76 4.01
C PHE A 505 16.32 29.35 2.79
N ASP A 506 17.65 29.33 2.94
CA ASP A 506 18.56 29.01 1.85
C ASP A 506 18.36 27.58 1.33
N GLY A 507 18.11 26.63 2.24
CA GLY A 507 17.82 25.24 1.88
C GLY A 507 16.53 25.10 1.08
N LEU A 508 15.45 25.78 1.50
CA LEU A 508 14.20 25.82 0.73
C LEU A 508 14.41 26.47 -0.63
N ALA A 509 15.04 27.64 -0.65
CA ALA A 509 15.32 28.39 -1.88
C ALA A 509 16.15 27.55 -2.87
N TYR A 510 17.14 26.79 -2.38
CA TYR A 510 17.92 25.86 -3.20
C TYR A 510 17.02 24.78 -3.83
N THR A 511 16.22 24.08 -3.02
CA THR A 511 15.36 22.99 -3.52
C THR A 511 14.29 23.51 -4.48
N VAL A 512 13.68 24.67 -4.19
CA VAL A 512 12.71 25.33 -5.09
C VAL A 512 13.34 25.71 -6.43
N ARG A 513 14.55 26.28 -6.44
CA ARG A 513 15.27 26.58 -7.68
C ARG A 513 15.59 25.35 -8.52
N LYS A 514 15.85 24.22 -7.84
CA LYS A 514 16.21 22.96 -8.48
C LYS A 514 14.99 22.27 -9.11
N PHE A 515 13.81 22.41 -8.49
CA PHE A 515 12.57 21.75 -8.91
C PHE A 515 11.40 22.74 -9.05
N PRO A 516 11.52 23.78 -9.90
CA PRO A 516 10.51 24.84 -10.01
C PRO A 516 9.15 24.34 -10.53
N ASP A 517 9.13 23.15 -11.13
CA ASP A 517 7.97 22.46 -11.69
C ASP A 517 7.26 21.52 -10.70
N GLU A 518 7.77 21.35 -9.47
CA GLU A 518 7.19 20.44 -8.48
C GLU A 518 6.02 21.08 -7.68
N GLY A 519 4.94 21.36 -8.39
CA GLY A 519 3.77 22.10 -7.90
C GLY A 519 3.05 21.52 -6.67
N ARG A 520 3.26 20.25 -6.27
CA ARG A 520 2.71 19.70 -5.03
C ARG A 520 3.43 20.21 -3.78
N TYR A 521 4.71 20.54 -3.91
CA TYR A 521 5.57 20.91 -2.79
C TYR A 521 6.03 22.37 -2.84
N ILE A 522 6.28 22.93 -4.03
CA ILE A 522 6.79 24.30 -4.12
C ILE A 522 5.88 25.31 -3.41
N PRO A 523 4.54 25.34 -3.57
CA PRO A 523 3.70 26.26 -2.82
C PRO A 523 3.87 26.14 -1.30
N LYS A 524 3.97 24.91 -0.78
CA LYS A 524 4.20 24.64 0.65
C LYS A 524 5.57 25.14 1.10
N MET A 525 6.59 24.92 0.28
CA MET A 525 7.94 25.41 0.54
C MET A 525 8.01 26.94 0.54
N ILE A 526 7.37 27.59 -0.43
CA ILE A 526 7.29 29.05 -0.51
C ILE A 526 6.58 29.62 0.72
N THR A 527 5.44 29.04 1.13
CA THR A 527 4.77 29.43 2.37
C THR A 527 5.72 29.32 3.57
N ARG A 528 6.46 28.20 3.66
CA ARG A 528 7.45 28.02 4.73
C ARG A 528 8.61 29.02 4.63
N MET A 529 9.04 29.39 3.43
CA MET A 529 10.04 30.44 3.22
C MET A 529 9.55 31.81 3.72
N GLN A 530 8.29 32.15 3.45
CA GLN A 530 7.67 33.40 3.93
C GLN A 530 7.59 33.44 5.45
N GLU A 531 7.29 32.32 6.11
CA GLU A 531 7.30 32.21 7.57
C GLU A 531 8.71 32.45 8.12
N VAL A 532 9.70 31.72 7.60
CA VAL A 532 11.11 31.81 8.04
C VAL A 532 11.71 33.19 7.78
N ALA A 533 11.31 33.85 6.70
CA ALA A 533 11.82 35.17 6.33
C ALA A 533 11.51 36.25 7.39
N LYS A 534 10.42 36.09 8.17
CA LYS A 534 10.05 37.04 9.23
C LYS A 534 11.11 37.14 10.33
N ASP A 535 11.83 36.05 10.57
CA ASP A 535 12.87 35.96 11.59
C ASP A 535 14.28 36.26 11.05
N ILE A 536 14.39 36.66 9.77
CA ILE A 536 15.66 37.06 9.14
C ILE A 536 15.67 38.57 8.99
N LYS A 537 16.77 39.23 9.42
CA LYS A 537 16.97 40.65 9.18
C LYS A 537 16.96 40.94 7.67
N GLY A 538 15.99 41.73 7.21
CA GLY A 538 15.77 42.01 5.78
C GLY A 538 15.20 40.83 4.99
N GLY A 539 14.54 39.88 5.66
CA GLY A 539 13.96 38.69 5.04
C GLY A 539 12.79 39.01 4.10
N ASP A 540 12.07 40.11 4.33
CA ASP A 540 11.07 40.68 3.42
C ASP A 540 11.66 40.94 2.01
N ASN A 541 12.79 41.65 1.97
CA ASN A 541 13.53 41.97 0.75
C ASN A 541 14.13 40.71 0.12
N LEU A 542 14.58 39.76 0.94
CA LEU A 542 15.11 38.48 0.47
C LEU A 542 14.01 37.66 -0.24
N MET A 543 12.82 37.60 0.36
CA MET A 543 11.67 36.89 -0.21
C MET A 543 11.14 37.57 -1.47
N ALA A 544 11.09 38.92 -1.48
CA ALA A 544 10.69 39.68 -2.67
C ALA A 544 11.60 39.40 -3.87
N LYS A 545 12.92 39.43 -3.66
CA LYS A 545 13.91 39.04 -4.69
C LYS A 545 13.73 37.60 -5.14
N PHE A 546 13.47 36.69 -4.19
CA PHE A 546 13.28 35.28 -4.52
C PHE A 546 12.04 35.05 -5.41
N TYR A 547 10.92 35.73 -5.13
CA TYR A 547 9.73 35.64 -5.98
C TYR A 547 10.01 36.06 -7.42
N LEU A 548 10.64 37.22 -7.61
CA LEU A 548 11.00 37.69 -8.95
C LEU A 548 11.97 36.74 -9.67
N GLU A 549 12.80 36.02 -8.92
CA GLU A 549 13.72 35.02 -9.47
C GLU A 549 13.01 33.73 -9.92
N ILE A 550 12.05 33.23 -9.14
CA ILE A 550 11.47 31.90 -9.34
C ILE A 550 10.27 31.89 -10.29
N LEU A 551 9.43 32.94 -10.28
CA LEU A 551 8.21 32.99 -11.09
C LEU A 551 8.46 32.76 -12.59
N PRO A 552 9.52 33.31 -13.22
CA PRO A 552 9.83 33.03 -14.62
C PRO A 552 10.24 31.58 -14.92
N LYS A 553 10.67 30.82 -13.90
CA LYS A 553 11.11 29.41 -14.02
C LYS A 553 9.96 28.42 -13.86
N VAL A 554 8.80 28.87 -13.39
CA VAL A 554 7.64 28.02 -13.11
C VAL A 554 6.91 27.74 -14.43
N PRO A 555 6.60 26.47 -14.75
CA PRO A 555 5.95 26.13 -16.02
C PRO A 555 4.62 26.85 -16.20
N VAL A 556 4.54 27.70 -17.22
CA VAL A 556 3.36 28.53 -17.54
C VAL A 556 2.20 27.70 -18.07
N ARG A 557 2.51 26.55 -18.68
CA ARG A 557 1.55 25.66 -19.31
C ARG A 557 1.73 24.22 -18.86
N ARG A 558 0.63 23.47 -18.91
CA ARG A 558 0.61 22.01 -18.86
C ARG A 558 -0.10 21.50 -20.11
N GLY A 559 0.67 20.94 -21.05
CA GLY A 559 0.18 20.74 -22.41
C GLY A 559 -0.25 22.08 -23.03
N ASP A 560 -1.48 22.14 -23.55
CA ASP A 560 -2.03 23.35 -24.17
C ASP A 560 -2.75 24.29 -23.18
N MET A 561 -2.92 23.88 -21.93
CA MET A 561 -3.63 24.66 -20.92
C MET A 561 -2.68 25.50 -20.08
N VAL A 562 -3.18 26.64 -19.58
CA VAL A 562 -2.47 27.44 -18.57
C VAL A 562 -2.31 26.60 -17.29
N SER A 563 -1.13 26.69 -16.67
CA SER A 563 -0.82 25.98 -15.44
C SER A 563 -1.49 26.67 -14.24
N ASP A 564 -2.47 26.01 -13.64
CA ASP A 564 -3.11 26.46 -12.39
C ASP A 564 -2.09 26.66 -11.26
N TYR A 565 -1.06 25.82 -11.21
CA TYR A 565 0.06 25.95 -10.27
C TYR A 565 0.80 27.28 -10.48
N CYS A 566 1.14 27.62 -11.73
CA CYS A 566 1.82 28.88 -12.05
C CYS A 566 0.98 30.10 -11.67
N VAL A 567 -0.32 30.06 -12.00
CA VAL A 567 -1.27 31.14 -11.66
C VAL A 567 -1.34 31.35 -10.14
N LYS A 568 -1.58 30.27 -9.38
CA LYS A 568 -1.70 30.34 -7.92
C LYS A 568 -0.41 30.84 -7.26
N LEU A 569 0.75 30.47 -7.77
CA LEU A 569 2.03 30.92 -7.24
C LEU A 569 2.27 32.42 -7.49
N HIS A 570 1.88 32.94 -8.66
CA HIS A 570 1.89 34.37 -8.94
C HIS A 570 0.91 35.15 -8.05
N GLU A 571 -0.27 34.60 -7.80
CA GLU A 571 -1.26 35.20 -6.90
C GLU A 571 -0.74 35.25 -5.45
N GLN A 572 -0.10 34.17 -4.98
CA GLN A 572 0.56 34.13 -3.67
C GLN A 572 1.68 35.17 -3.56
N ALA A 573 2.51 35.30 -4.60
CA ALA A 573 3.60 36.28 -4.66
C ALA A 573 3.06 37.72 -4.61
N LEU A 574 2.03 38.02 -5.39
CA LEU A 574 1.41 39.34 -5.45
C LEU A 574 0.82 39.75 -4.10
N ALA A 575 0.10 38.84 -3.44
CA ALA A 575 -0.45 39.06 -2.12
C ALA A 575 0.65 39.39 -1.10
N TYR A 576 1.71 38.57 -1.06
CA TYR A 576 2.83 38.78 -0.15
C TYR A 576 3.55 40.11 -0.38
N LEU A 577 3.83 40.48 -1.63
CA LEU A 577 4.54 41.72 -1.95
C LEU A 577 3.73 42.96 -1.59
N LYS A 578 2.40 42.90 -1.72
CA LYS A 578 1.49 43.98 -1.27
C LYS A 578 1.52 44.08 0.26
N ASP A 579 1.40 42.96 0.96
CA ASP A 579 1.40 42.93 2.44
C ASP A 579 2.75 43.37 3.05
N ALA A 580 3.87 43.04 2.40
CA ALA A 580 5.21 43.42 2.81
C ALA A 580 5.65 44.82 2.32
N ASN A 581 4.75 45.61 1.73
CA ASN A 581 5.00 46.97 1.23
C ASN A 581 6.14 47.06 0.19
N HIS A 582 6.14 46.14 -0.78
CA HIS A 582 7.03 46.13 -1.95
C HIS A 582 6.26 46.49 -3.25
N PRO A 583 5.81 47.75 -3.42
CA PRO A 583 4.89 48.13 -4.48
C PRO A 583 5.48 48.02 -5.89
N LYS A 584 6.80 48.20 -6.04
CA LYS A 584 7.47 48.09 -7.35
C LYS A 584 7.48 46.65 -7.83
N GLU A 585 7.89 45.73 -6.96
CA GLU A 585 7.92 44.30 -7.22
C GLU A 585 6.50 43.74 -7.41
N ALA A 586 5.53 44.21 -6.62
CA ALA A 586 4.12 43.83 -6.76
C ALA A 586 3.58 44.19 -8.16
N ALA A 587 3.89 45.38 -8.69
CA ALA A 587 3.47 45.79 -10.04
C ALA A 587 4.08 44.89 -11.13
N ILE A 588 5.35 44.47 -10.98
CA ILE A 588 6.00 43.53 -11.91
C ILE A 588 5.27 42.18 -11.90
N VAL A 589 4.96 41.64 -10.72
CA VAL A 589 4.25 40.36 -10.59
C VAL A 589 2.82 40.45 -11.13
N GLU A 590 2.13 41.56 -10.92
CA GLU A 590 0.77 41.79 -11.43
C GLU A 590 0.73 41.79 -12.97
N GLN A 591 1.71 42.44 -13.62
CA GLN A 591 1.87 42.39 -15.08
C GLN A 591 2.19 40.97 -15.57
N SER A 592 3.10 40.27 -14.89
CA SER A 592 3.46 38.87 -15.19
C SER A 592 2.24 37.96 -15.09
N LEU A 593 1.45 38.08 -14.02
CA LEU A 593 0.23 37.30 -13.80
C LEU A 593 -0.80 37.51 -14.92
N ALA A 594 -0.99 38.74 -15.38
CA ALA A 594 -1.88 39.03 -16.50
C ALA A 594 -1.42 38.32 -17.80
N ARG A 595 -0.11 38.27 -18.05
CA ARG A 595 0.47 37.55 -19.19
C ARG A 595 0.28 36.03 -19.07
N VAL A 596 0.54 35.46 -17.89
CA VAL A 596 0.35 34.04 -17.60
C VAL A 596 -1.13 33.63 -17.78
N LYS A 597 -2.08 34.41 -17.26
CA LYS A 597 -3.53 34.17 -17.45
C LYS A 597 -3.95 34.24 -18.92
N ALA A 598 -3.26 35.04 -19.74
CA ALA A 598 -3.43 35.07 -21.19
C ALA A 598 -2.68 33.94 -21.93
N GLY A 599 -2.08 32.99 -21.20
CA GLY A 599 -1.31 31.88 -21.75
C GLY A 599 0.02 32.28 -22.39
N LYS A 600 0.52 33.49 -22.09
CA LYS A 600 1.81 34.00 -22.57
C LYS A 600 2.87 33.77 -21.50
N ALA A 601 4.13 33.62 -21.95
CA ALA A 601 5.25 33.59 -21.01
C ALA A 601 5.28 34.89 -20.17
N PRO A 602 5.65 34.81 -18.88
CA PRO A 602 5.66 35.93 -17.93
C PRO A 602 6.53 37.11 -18.36
#